data_AF-A0A534WEZ7-F1
#
_entry.id   AF-A0A534WEZ7-F1
#
_cell.length_a   1.000
_cell.length_b   1.000
_cell.length_c   1.000
_cell.angle_alpha   90.00
_cell.angle_beta   90.00
_cell.angle_gamma   90.00
#
_symmetry.space_group_name_H-M   'P 1'
#
loop_
_entity.id
_entity.type
_entity.pdbx_description
1 polymer ?
#
loop_
_entity_poly.entity_id
_entity_poly.type
_entity_poly.pdbx_seq_one_letter_code
_entity_poly.pdbx_strand_id
1 'polypeptide(L)'
;MSSSVERVLAAALMLAAAGARADVFSPGPLAQSHANLEGLTNCTKCHVAGGKLSNDTCLVCHKTTRQDITKHRGIHGRLPPAELTCNKCHPEHLGRDADLLWG
;
A
#
# COMPACT_ATOMS: atom_id res chain seq x y z
N MET A 1 -45.30 -20.89 9.69
CA MET A 1 -44.11 -21.43 8.98
C MET A 1 -43.25 -20.35 8.30
N SER A 2 -43.73 -19.10 8.15
CA SER A 2 -42.99 -18.02 7.46
C SER A 2 -41.87 -17.38 8.30
N SER A 3 -42.10 -17.11 9.59
CA SER A 3 -41.16 -16.33 10.41
C SER A 3 -39.84 -17.03 10.76
N SER A 4 -39.81 -18.36 10.75
CA SER A 4 -38.56 -19.11 10.98
C SER A 4 -37.65 -19.09 9.75
N VAL A 5 -38.25 -19.11 8.55
CA VAL A 5 -37.51 -19.05 7.27
C VAL A 5 -36.91 -17.66 7.08
N GLU A 6 -37.66 -16.60 7.36
CA GLU A 6 -37.15 -15.21 7.32
C GLU A 6 -36.00 -14.97 8.31
N ARG A 7 -36.08 -15.54 9.51
CA ARG A 7 -35.00 -15.42 10.51
C ARG A 7 -33.75 -16.18 10.10
N VAL A 8 -33.89 -17.36 9.50
CA VAL A 8 -32.76 -18.14 8.98
C VAL A 8 -32.10 -17.44 7.79
N LEU A 9 -32.88 -16.88 6.88
CA LEU A 9 -32.39 -16.09 5.75
C LEU A 9 -31.67 -14.81 6.21
N ALA A 10 -32.23 -14.08 7.18
CA ALA A 10 -31.60 -12.89 7.73
C ALA A 10 -30.27 -13.21 8.45
N ALA A 11 -30.22 -14.31 9.20
CA ALA A 11 -29.00 -14.77 9.86
C ALA A 11 -27.92 -15.20 8.86
N ALA A 12 -28.29 -15.89 7.78
CA ALA A 12 -27.37 -16.29 6.72
C ALA A 12 -26.77 -15.08 5.97
N LEU A 13 -27.57 -14.04 5.71
CA LEU A 13 -27.11 -12.83 5.03
C LEU A 13 -26.11 -12.03 5.88
N MET A 14 -26.33 -11.96 7.19
CA MET A 14 -25.39 -11.29 8.12
C MET A 14 -24.05 -12.03 8.22
N LEU A 15 -24.04 -13.36 8.15
CA LEU A 15 -22.82 -14.16 8.21
C LEU A 15 -21.95 -14.02 6.95
N ALA A 16 -22.57 -13.85 5.77
CA ALA A 16 -21.86 -13.66 4.51
C ALA A 16 -21.14 -12.29 4.42
N ALA A 17 -21.65 -11.26 5.09
CA ALA A 17 -21.07 -9.91 5.04
C ALA A 17 -19.80 -9.73 5.90
N ALA A 18 -19.49 -10.66 6.79
CA ALA A 18 -18.35 -10.56 7.71
C ALA A 18 -17.01 -10.91 7.04
N GLY A 19 -17.00 -11.69 5.95
CA GLY A 19 -15.77 -12.19 5.33
C GLY A 19 -15.10 -11.27 4.30
N ALA A 20 -15.76 -10.19 3.85
CA ALA A 20 -15.38 -9.49 2.61
C ALA A 20 -14.78 -8.07 2.80
N ARG A 21 -14.32 -7.70 4.00
CA ARG A 21 -14.04 -6.29 4.31
C ARG A 21 -12.59 -5.83 4.24
N ALA A 22 -11.60 -6.72 4.23
CA ALA A 22 -10.19 -6.31 4.32
C ALA A 22 -9.59 -5.93 2.94
N ASP A 23 -9.99 -6.62 1.87
CA ASP A 23 -9.25 -6.58 0.60
C ASP A 23 -9.70 -5.47 -0.35
N VAL A 24 -10.77 -4.74 -0.02
CA VAL A 24 -11.33 -3.69 -0.89
C VAL A 24 -10.41 -2.46 -0.96
N PHE A 25 -9.65 -2.18 0.10
CA PHE A 25 -8.88 -0.94 0.25
C PHE A 25 -7.36 -1.15 0.27
N SER A 26 -6.88 -2.34 0.63
CA SER A 26 -5.45 -2.66 0.64
C SER A 26 -5.21 -3.96 -0.14
N PRO A 27 -4.34 -3.96 -1.17
CA PRO A 27 -4.02 -5.17 -1.94
C PRO A 27 -3.36 -6.29 -1.11
N GLY A 28 -2.80 -5.93 0.05
CA GLY A 28 -2.10 -6.83 0.95
C GLY A 28 -1.44 -6.05 2.10
N PRO A 29 -0.81 -6.73 3.07
CA PRO A 29 -0.04 -6.10 4.13
C PRO A 29 1.17 -5.35 3.57
N LEU A 30 1.52 -4.23 4.20
CA LEU A 30 2.78 -3.53 3.90
C LEU A 30 3.99 -4.36 4.35
N ALA A 31 5.15 -4.13 3.73
CA ALA A 31 6.43 -4.62 4.17
C ALA A 31 6.71 -4.23 5.63
N GLN A 32 7.52 -5.02 6.33
CA GLN A 32 7.80 -4.79 7.75
C GLN A 32 8.36 -3.38 8.03
N SER A 33 9.14 -2.83 7.10
CA SER A 33 9.71 -1.47 7.18
C SER A 33 8.65 -0.35 7.15
N HIS A 34 7.46 -0.62 6.61
CA HIS A 34 6.33 0.32 6.55
C HIS A 34 5.10 -0.17 7.34
N ALA A 35 5.21 -1.23 8.13
CA ALA A 35 4.08 -1.81 8.86
C ALA A 35 3.38 -0.80 9.79
N ASN A 36 4.11 0.18 10.32
CA ASN A 36 3.56 1.26 11.16
C ASN A 36 2.70 2.27 10.38
N LEU A 37 2.69 2.22 9.05
CA LEU A 37 1.87 3.06 8.18
C LEU A 37 0.57 2.37 7.75
N GLU A 38 0.24 1.21 8.30
CA GLU A 38 -1.05 0.58 8.04
C GLU A 38 -2.23 1.33 8.67
N GLY A 39 -3.43 1.01 8.20
CA GLY A 39 -4.67 1.62 8.65
C GLY A 39 -5.25 2.59 7.62
N LEU A 40 -6.58 2.68 7.59
CA LEU A 40 -7.33 3.39 6.55
C LEU A 40 -7.03 4.89 6.48
N THR A 41 -6.51 5.49 7.55
CA THR A 41 -6.14 6.91 7.59
C THR A 41 -4.75 7.19 7.01
N ASN A 42 -3.97 6.16 6.72
CA ASN A 42 -2.57 6.30 6.33
C ASN A 42 -2.32 6.07 4.83
N CYS A 43 -3.33 5.61 4.07
CA CYS A 43 -3.21 5.37 2.63
C CYS A 43 -2.68 6.61 1.88
N THR A 44 -3.09 7.80 2.32
CA THR A 44 -2.71 9.09 1.71
C THR A 44 -1.28 9.52 1.99
N LYS A 45 -0.56 8.83 2.89
CA LYS A 45 0.87 9.06 3.12
C LYS A 45 1.72 8.62 1.92
N CYS A 46 1.19 7.72 1.09
CA CYS A 46 1.85 7.25 -0.13
C CYS A 46 1.04 7.62 -1.38
N HIS A 47 -0.27 7.35 -1.38
CA HIS A 47 -1.15 7.62 -2.52
C HIS A 47 -1.75 9.02 -2.46
N VAL A 48 -1.57 9.82 -3.51
CA VAL A 48 -2.20 11.14 -3.56
C VAL A 48 -3.72 10.98 -3.64
N ALA A 49 -4.48 11.74 -2.85
CA ALA A 49 -5.94 11.67 -2.87
C ALA A 49 -6.48 11.95 -4.28
N GLY A 50 -7.31 11.04 -4.80
CA GLY A 50 -7.84 11.13 -6.17
C GLY A 50 -6.79 10.90 -7.28
N GLY A 51 -5.58 10.48 -6.92
CA GLY A 51 -4.45 10.30 -7.83
C GLY A 51 -3.75 8.95 -7.66
N LYS A 52 -2.70 8.77 -8.46
CA LYS A 52 -1.80 7.61 -8.35
C LYS A 52 -0.75 7.84 -7.26
N LEU A 53 0.02 6.80 -6.97
CA LEU A 53 1.24 6.91 -6.18
C LEU A 53 2.19 7.95 -6.83
N SER A 54 2.85 8.75 -6.01
CA SER A 54 3.87 9.71 -6.45
C SER A 54 5.20 9.42 -5.75
N ASN A 55 6.32 9.54 -6.46
CA ASN A 55 7.64 9.40 -5.83
C ASN A 55 7.89 10.43 -4.73
N ASP A 56 7.27 11.61 -4.84
CA ASP A 56 7.49 12.69 -3.87
C ASP A 56 7.08 12.29 -2.46
N THR A 57 6.02 11.48 -2.33
CA THR A 57 5.54 10.99 -1.04
C THR A 57 6.54 10.02 -0.40
N CYS A 58 7.16 9.13 -1.19
CA CYS A 58 8.27 8.28 -0.74
C CYS A 58 9.42 9.15 -0.22
N LEU A 59 9.79 10.17 -1.00
CA LEU A 59 10.93 11.02 -0.66
C LEU A 59 10.70 11.82 0.62
N VAL A 60 9.45 12.14 1.04
CA VAL A 60 9.17 12.85 2.31
C VAL A 60 9.94 12.23 3.48
N CYS A 61 9.92 10.90 3.58
CA CYS A 61 10.67 10.15 4.59
C CYS A 61 12.08 9.79 4.10
N HIS A 62 12.25 9.39 2.84
CA HIS A 62 13.55 8.99 2.27
C HIS A 62 14.42 10.19 1.85
N LYS A 63 14.79 11.02 2.84
CA LYS A 63 15.54 12.26 2.64
C LYS A 63 16.93 12.03 2.05
N THR A 64 17.64 10.98 2.46
CA THR A 64 18.96 10.65 1.89
C THR A 64 18.85 10.28 0.42
N THR A 65 17.88 9.45 0.05
CA THR A 65 17.63 9.10 -1.35
C THR A 65 17.27 10.33 -2.18
N ARG A 66 16.45 11.25 -1.64
CA ARG A 66 16.19 12.54 -2.30
C ARG A 66 17.50 13.30 -2.57
N GLN A 67 18.37 13.41 -1.57
CA GLN A 67 19.65 14.08 -1.72
C GLN A 67 20.53 13.39 -2.76
N ASP A 68 20.52 12.06 -2.81
CA ASP A 68 21.27 11.28 -3.80
C ASP A 68 20.80 11.56 -5.22
N ILE A 69 19.48 11.61 -5.41
CA ILE A 69 18.83 11.98 -6.67
C ILE A 69 19.25 13.40 -7.08
N THR A 70 19.08 14.38 -6.20
CA THR A 70 19.39 15.79 -6.50
C THR A 70 20.88 16.03 -6.78
N LYS A 71 21.77 15.28 -6.11
CA LYS A 71 23.23 15.39 -6.29
C LYS A 71 23.78 14.46 -7.38
N HIS A 72 22.91 13.75 -8.11
CA HIS A 72 23.30 12.81 -9.16
C HIS A 72 24.31 11.76 -8.69
N ARG A 73 24.13 11.23 -7.47
CA ARG A 73 25.04 10.23 -6.86
C ARG A 73 24.33 8.91 -6.56
N GLY A 74 25.12 7.87 -6.35
CA GLY A 74 24.61 6.51 -6.09
C GLY A 74 23.90 5.92 -7.30
N ILE A 75 23.08 4.88 -7.07
CA ILE A 75 22.26 4.27 -8.12
C ILE A 75 21.11 5.23 -8.46
N HIS A 76 20.32 5.65 -7.48
CA HIS A 76 19.14 6.49 -7.68
C HIS A 76 19.40 7.80 -8.43
N GLY A 77 20.50 8.50 -8.13
CA GLY A 77 20.81 9.76 -8.82
C GLY A 77 21.39 9.62 -10.23
N ARG A 78 21.78 8.39 -10.62
CA ARG A 78 22.24 8.08 -11.98
C ARG A 78 21.16 7.43 -12.85
N LEU A 79 20.02 7.07 -12.27
CA LEU A 79 18.89 6.57 -13.04
C LEU A 79 18.32 7.68 -13.94
N PRO A 80 17.95 7.36 -15.19
CA PRO A 80 17.24 8.30 -16.02
C PRO A 80 15.87 8.62 -15.41
N PRO A 81 15.30 9.83 -15.63
CA PRO A 81 14.03 10.23 -15.02
C PRO A 81 12.87 9.25 -15.26
N ALA A 82 12.82 8.61 -16.42
CA ALA A 82 11.80 7.61 -16.75
C ALA A 82 11.88 6.33 -15.90
N GLU A 83 13.07 5.99 -15.41
CA GLU A 83 13.32 4.82 -14.55
C GLU A 83 13.23 5.19 -13.06
N LEU A 84 13.24 6.47 -12.73
CA LEU A 84 13.09 6.96 -11.36
C LEU A 84 11.61 6.90 -10.93
N THR A 85 11.06 5.70 -10.86
CA THR A 85 9.73 5.40 -10.34
C THR A 85 9.89 4.42 -9.18
N CYS A 86 9.75 4.88 -7.93
CA CYS A 86 10.18 4.14 -6.74
C CYS A 86 9.55 2.73 -6.67
N ASN A 87 8.24 2.63 -6.91
CA ASN A 87 7.52 1.37 -6.83
C ASN A 87 7.76 0.41 -8.00
N LYS A 88 8.50 0.82 -9.05
CA LYS A 88 8.92 -0.07 -10.13
C LYS A 88 9.97 -1.08 -9.65
N CYS A 89 10.87 -0.64 -8.78
CA CYS A 89 11.93 -1.47 -8.19
C CYS A 89 11.63 -1.86 -6.74
N HIS A 90 10.84 -1.06 -6.02
CA HIS A 90 10.47 -1.28 -4.63
C HIS A 90 8.95 -1.46 -4.50
N PRO A 91 8.38 -2.55 -5.04
CA PRO A 91 6.96 -2.81 -4.97
C PRO A 91 6.52 -3.06 -3.53
N GLU A 92 5.49 -2.34 -3.11
CA GLU A 92 4.88 -2.45 -1.78
C GLU A 92 3.63 -3.35 -1.84
N HIS A 93 3.06 -3.67 -0.68
CA HIS A 93 1.90 -4.55 -0.48
C HIS A 93 2.18 -6.03 -0.80
N LEU A 94 3.45 -6.45 -0.77
CA LEU A 94 3.85 -7.83 -1.00
C LEU A 94 3.90 -8.68 0.29
N GLY A 95 3.49 -8.11 1.43
CA GLY A 95 3.52 -8.78 2.73
C GLY A 95 4.72 -8.37 3.58
N ARG A 96 4.72 -8.81 4.84
CA ARG A 96 5.68 -8.37 5.87
C ARG A 96 7.13 -8.68 5.52
N ASP A 97 7.36 -9.83 4.91
CA ASP A 97 8.69 -10.35 4.62
C ASP A 97 9.25 -9.85 3.29
N ALA A 98 8.53 -8.95 2.59
CA ALA A 98 8.98 -8.38 1.34
C ALA A 98 10.21 -7.50 1.55
N ASP A 99 11.28 -7.79 0.80
CA ASP A 99 12.48 -6.98 0.81
C ASP A 99 12.35 -5.80 -0.16
N LEU A 100 12.07 -4.62 0.40
CA LEU A 100 12.07 -3.36 -0.35
C LEU A 100 13.47 -2.82 -0.59
N LEU A 101 14.49 -3.31 0.11
CA LEU A 101 15.89 -2.93 -0.09
C LEU A 101 16.61 -3.90 -1.01
N TRP A 102 15.86 -4.75 -1.73
CA TRP A 102 16.10 -5.47 -2.99
C TRP A 102 15.55 -6.90 -2.83
N GLY A 103 14.59 -7.29 -3.67
CA GLY A 103 13.84 -8.56 -3.58
C GLY A 103 14.65 -9.83 -3.69
#